data_AF-A0A955WGR9-F1
#
_entry.id   AF-A0A955WGR9-F1
#
_cell.length_a   1.000
_cell.length_b   1.000
_cell.length_c   1.000
_cell.angle_alpha   90.00
_cell.angle_beta   90.00
_cell.angle_gamma   90.00
#
_symmetry.space_group_name_H-M   'P 1'
#
loop_
_entity.id
_entity.type
_entity.pdbx_description
1 polymer ?
#
loop_
_entity_poly.entity_id
_entity_poly.type
_entity_poly.pdbx_seq_one_letter_code
_entity_poly.pdbx_strand_id
1 'polypeptide(L)'
;REAAERGIKVFTILVGTEDQSRQPTQMTDLFTGQRIYQKTDNPVNPALLEEIATETGARFYRSTDKDKLAKDFHDILDEFEKTRLVDYAAAERTEVFHWFLLPGLLLLLLEVLLSQTWLRRFP
;
A
#
# COMPACT_ATOMS: atom_id res chain seq x y z
N ARG A 1 21.02 5.44 -13.71
CA ARG A 1 20.67 5.22 -15.14
C ARG A 1 19.87 3.96 -15.45
N GLU A 2 20.33 2.74 -15.17
CA GLU A 2 19.57 1.51 -15.51
C GLU A 2 18.11 1.50 -14.97
N ALA A 3 17.89 2.05 -13.77
CA ALA A 3 16.55 2.22 -13.21
C ALA A 3 15.64 3.13 -14.06
N ALA A 4 16.18 4.23 -14.61
CA ALA A 4 15.45 5.16 -15.46
C ALA A 4 15.05 4.50 -16.80
N GLU A 5 15.95 3.71 -17.39
CA GLU A 5 15.70 2.96 -18.63
C GLU A 5 14.58 1.92 -18.46
N ARG A 6 14.45 1.36 -17.26
CA ARG A 6 13.38 0.40 -16.90
C ARG A 6 12.09 1.08 -16.45
N GLY A 7 12.02 2.42 -16.44
CA GLY A 7 10.86 3.18 -15.97
C GLY A 7 10.63 3.11 -14.46
N ILE A 8 11.67 2.78 -13.67
CA ILE A 8 11.60 2.69 -12.21
C ILE A 8 11.92 4.06 -11.62
N LYS A 9 10.93 4.65 -10.92
CA LYS A 9 11.11 5.90 -10.16
C LYS A 9 11.91 5.64 -8.88
N VAL A 10 12.95 6.43 -8.61
CA VAL A 10 13.78 6.33 -7.41
C VAL A 10 13.70 7.62 -6.60
N PHE A 11 12.97 7.57 -5.49
CA PHE A 11 12.84 8.70 -4.57
C PHE A 11 14.00 8.67 -3.56
N THR A 12 14.71 9.79 -3.41
CA THR A 12 15.83 9.92 -2.47
C THR A 12 15.41 10.80 -1.30
N ILE A 13 15.62 10.30 -0.07
CA ILE A 13 15.30 11.03 1.16
C ILE A 13 16.57 11.19 1.98
N LEU A 14 17.03 12.41 2.13
CA LEU A 14 18.13 12.75 3.02
C LEU A 14 17.60 13.06 4.42
N VAL A 15 18.00 12.24 5.40
CA VAL A 15 17.63 12.42 6.80
C VAL A 15 18.81 12.97 7.60
N GLY A 16 18.62 14.14 8.21
CA GLY A 16 19.62 14.73 9.09
C GLY A 16 19.71 16.26 9.00
N THR A 17 20.11 16.86 10.12
CA THR A 17 20.29 18.31 10.29
C THR A 17 21.76 18.73 10.25
N GLU A 18 22.68 17.87 10.69
CA GLU A 18 24.10 18.19 10.85
C GLU A 18 25.00 17.35 9.93
N ASP A 19 26.05 17.98 9.42
CA ASP A 19 27.15 17.33 8.68
C ASP A 19 28.04 16.48 9.61
N GLN A 20 27.90 16.69 10.93
CA GLN A 20 28.59 15.91 11.96
C GLN A 20 27.57 15.17 12.81
N SER A 21 27.82 13.89 13.08
CA SER A 21 26.99 13.14 14.03
C SER A 21 27.85 12.58 15.15
N ARG A 22 27.26 12.51 16.35
CA ARG A 22 27.90 11.85 17.50
C ARG A 22 27.69 10.34 17.37
N GLN A 23 28.72 9.65 16.92
CA GLN A 23 28.70 8.20 16.77
C GLN A 23 29.29 7.52 18.00
N PRO A 24 28.68 6.42 18.50
CA PRO A 24 29.26 5.66 19.59
C PRO A 24 30.55 4.99 19.12
N THR A 25 31.64 5.22 19.83
CA THR A 25 32.91 4.55 19.60
C THR A 25 32.80 3.10 20.09
N GLN A 26 33.58 2.19 19.52
CA GLN A 26 33.66 0.81 20.02
C GLN A 26 34.28 0.72 21.42
N MET A 27 34.96 1.78 21.86
CA MET A 27 35.48 1.90 23.22
C MET A 27 34.40 2.37 24.19
N THR A 28 34.25 1.61 25.25
CA THR A 28 33.43 1.95 26.42
C THR A 28 34.38 2.43 27.51
N ASP A 29 33.99 3.49 28.22
CA ASP A 29 34.78 4.04 29.33
C ASP A 29 35.02 2.95 30.38
N LEU A 30 36.30 2.67 30.68
CA LEU A 30 36.73 1.58 31.56
C LEU A 30 36.32 1.78 33.02
N PHE A 31 36.07 3.02 33.44
CA PHE A 31 35.66 3.37 34.81
C PHE A 31 34.15 3.50 34.94
N THR A 32 33.50 4.02 33.90
CA THR A 32 32.08 4.41 33.95
C THR A 32 31.16 3.41 33.24
N GLY A 33 31.70 2.52 32.41
CA GLY A 33 30.91 1.57 31.60
C GLY A 33 30.06 2.25 30.52
N GLN A 34 30.21 3.56 30.31
CA GLN A 34 29.43 4.33 29.33
C GLN A 34 30.10 4.33 27.96
N ARG A 35 29.28 4.30 26.90
CA ARG A 35 29.78 4.43 25.52
C ARG A 35 30.34 5.83 25.31
N ILE A 36 31.57 5.91 24.81
CA ILE A 36 32.17 7.18 24.42
C ILE A 36 31.59 7.56 23.07
N TYR A 37 31.25 8.84 22.89
CA TYR A 37 30.71 9.36 21.64
C TYR A 37 31.68 10.35 21.02
N GLN A 38 32.09 10.08 19.79
CA GLN A 38 32.95 10.93 18.99
C GLN A 38 32.12 11.72 17.97
N LYS A 39 32.51 12.97 17.70
CA LYS A 39 32.02 13.68 16.52
C LYS A 39 32.69 13.11 15.28
N THR A 40 31.89 12.55 14.39
CA THR A 40 32.33 12.04 13.09
C THR A 40 31.68 12.88 12.00
N ASP A 41 32.47 13.33 11.03
CA ASP A 41 31.95 13.94 9.80
C ASP A 41 31.20 12.87 8.99
N ASN A 42 29.98 13.19 8.60
CA ASN A 42 29.16 12.38 7.72
C ASN A 42 29.18 13.05 6.34
N PRO A 43 30.11 12.69 5.44
CA PRO A 43 30.15 13.30 4.11
C PRO A 43 28.90 12.88 3.33
N VAL A 44 27.91 13.77 3.27
CA VAL A 44 26.72 13.59 2.44
C VAL A 44 26.77 14.53 1.26
N ASN A 45 26.40 14.03 0.08
CA ASN A 45 26.30 14.82 -1.14
C ASN A 45 24.83 14.95 -1.58
N PRO A 46 24.13 16.02 -1.18
CA PRO A 46 22.75 16.26 -1.60
C PRO A 46 22.60 16.38 -3.11
N ALA A 47 23.58 16.97 -3.81
CA ALA A 47 23.52 17.16 -5.25
C ALA A 47 23.49 15.82 -6.01
N LEU A 48 24.24 14.81 -5.52
CA LEU A 48 24.21 13.46 -6.09
C LEU A 48 22.86 12.77 -5.84
N LEU A 49 22.26 12.95 -4.67
CA LEU A 49 20.94 12.40 -4.36
C LEU A 49 19.83 13.04 -5.21
N GLU A 50 19.96 14.33 -5.47
CA GLU A 50 19.08 15.10 -6.35
C GLU A 50 19.24 14.65 -7.81
N GLU A 51 20.47 14.42 -8.28
CA GLU A 51 20.75 13.89 -9.61
C GLU A 51 20.09 12.52 -9.81
N ILE A 52 20.23 11.60 -8.84
CA ILE A 52 19.62 10.25 -8.92
C ILE A 52 18.09 10.33 -9.01
N ALA A 53 17.46 11.16 -8.18
CA ALA A 53 16.00 11.33 -8.22
C ALA A 53 15.56 11.93 -9.56
N THR A 54 16.25 12.96 -10.02
CA THR A 54 15.94 13.66 -11.27
C THR A 54 16.14 12.75 -12.49
N GLU A 55 17.20 11.96 -12.54
CA GLU A 55 17.45 10.97 -13.61
C GLU A 55 16.30 9.98 -13.77
N THR A 56 15.61 9.65 -12.67
CA THR A 56 14.50 8.68 -12.66
C THR A 56 13.12 9.35 -12.71
N GLY A 57 13.06 10.67 -12.86
CA GLY A 57 11.81 11.44 -12.89
C GLY A 57 11.08 11.48 -11.53
N ALA A 58 11.79 11.23 -10.44
CA ALA A 58 11.31 11.27 -9.07
C ALA A 58 11.80 12.54 -8.35
N ARG A 59 11.37 12.74 -7.10
CA ARG A 59 11.73 13.92 -6.28
C ARG A 59 12.74 13.58 -5.19
N PHE A 60 13.61 14.55 -4.93
CA PHE A 60 14.51 14.58 -3.78
C PHE A 60 13.83 15.25 -2.59
N TYR A 61 13.91 14.61 -1.42
CA TYR A 61 13.38 15.12 -0.16
C TYR A 61 14.49 15.29 0.87
N ARG A 62 14.45 16.38 1.62
CA ARG A 62 15.35 16.63 2.75
C ARG A 62 14.55 16.74 4.03
N SER A 63 14.61 15.71 4.86
CA SER A 63 13.86 15.61 6.10
C SER A 63 14.79 15.81 7.29
N THR A 64 14.62 16.92 8.00
CA THR A 64 15.38 17.26 9.22
C THR A 64 14.74 16.66 10.46
N ASP A 65 13.43 16.42 10.41
CA ASP A 65 12.57 16.08 11.54
C ASP A 65 11.64 14.92 11.21
N LYS A 66 11.19 14.21 12.25
CA LYS A 66 10.28 13.06 12.11
C LYS A 66 8.97 13.43 11.42
N ASP A 67 8.40 14.58 11.77
CA ASP A 67 7.14 15.05 11.18
C ASP A 67 7.31 15.38 9.70
N LYS A 68 8.46 15.95 9.33
CA LYS A 68 8.78 16.25 7.94
C LYS A 68 9.00 14.98 7.13
N LEU A 69 9.71 14.00 7.70
CA LEU A 69 9.89 12.68 7.09
C LEU A 69 8.55 11.98 6.86
N ALA A 70 7.65 12.02 7.83
CA ALA A 70 6.32 11.44 7.70
C ALA A 70 5.52 12.11 6.56
N LYS A 71 5.57 13.45 6.46
CA LYS A 71 4.94 14.20 5.36
C LYS A 71 5.54 13.84 4.01
N ASP A 72 6.87 13.88 3.89
CA ASP A 72 7.58 13.55 2.65
C ASP A 72 7.24 12.11 2.19
N PHE A 73 7.12 11.17 3.14
CA PHE A 73 6.72 9.80 2.85
C PHE A 73 5.25 9.70 2.40
N HIS A 74 4.35 10.47 3.02
CA HIS A 74 2.95 10.55 2.60
C HIS A 74 2.81 11.14 1.20
N ASP A 75 3.54 12.20 0.87
CA ASP A 75 3.54 12.80 -0.47
C ASP A 75 4.01 11.80 -1.55
N ILE A 76 5.04 11.00 -1.24
CA ILE A 76 5.50 9.91 -2.11
C ILE A 76 4.38 8.87 -2.30
N LEU A 77 3.73 8.44 -1.22
CA LEU A 77 2.65 7.45 -1.29
C LEU A 77 1.42 7.95 -2.05
N ASP A 78 1.11 9.24 -1.96
CA ASP A 78 0.03 9.87 -2.71
C ASP A 78 0.37 9.99 -4.20
N GLU A 79 1.64 10.22 -4.56
CA GLU A 79 2.12 10.14 -5.95
C GLU A 79 2.03 8.70 -6.50
N PHE A 80 2.22 7.69 -5.65
CA PHE A 80 1.94 6.28 -5.95
C PHE A 80 0.45 5.97 -5.81
N GLU A 81 -0.38 6.85 -6.37
CA GLU A 81 -1.83 6.84 -6.28
C GLU A 81 -2.35 5.40 -6.37
N LYS A 82 -2.86 4.93 -5.22
CA LYS A 82 -3.29 3.57 -4.97
C LYS A 82 -4.14 3.12 -6.14
N THR A 83 -3.58 2.27 -7.01
CA THR A 83 -4.40 1.40 -7.84
C THR A 83 -5.34 0.75 -6.84
N ARG A 84 -6.60 1.18 -6.82
CA ARG A 84 -7.65 0.44 -6.12
C ARG A 84 -7.58 -0.91 -6.79
N LEU A 85 -6.89 -1.85 -6.18
CA LEU A 85 -7.25 -3.24 -6.27
C LEU A 85 -8.67 -3.21 -5.74
N VAL A 86 -9.62 -2.96 -6.64
CA VAL A 86 -11.02 -3.25 -6.44
C VAL A 86 -10.95 -4.73 -6.17
N ASP A 87 -10.97 -5.05 -4.88
CA ASP A 87 -10.88 -6.40 -4.42
C ASP A 87 -12.09 -7.07 -5.05
N TYR A 88 -11.85 -7.84 -6.12
CA TYR A 88 -12.90 -8.66 -6.76
C TYR A 88 -13.42 -9.72 -5.76
N ALA A 89 -12.94 -9.72 -4.51
CA ALA A 89 -13.49 -10.46 -3.38
C ALA A 89 -14.84 -9.93 -2.87
N ALA A 90 -15.32 -8.77 -3.35
CA ALA A 90 -16.74 -8.43 -3.28
C ALA A 90 -17.39 -8.71 -4.64
N ALA A 91 -17.39 -9.99 -5.05
CA ALA A 91 -18.43 -10.46 -5.94
C ALA A 91 -19.75 -10.29 -5.18
N GLU A 92 -20.32 -9.10 -5.23
CA GLU A 92 -21.71 -8.84 -4.91
C GLU A 92 -22.51 -9.66 -5.93
N ARG A 93 -22.70 -10.93 -5.57
CA ARG A 93 -23.47 -11.88 -6.33
C ARG A 93 -24.90 -11.40 -6.18
N THR A 94 -25.31 -10.52 -7.09
CA THR A 94 -26.69 -10.07 -7.18
C THR A 94 -27.56 -11.33 -7.31
N GLU A 95 -28.24 -11.70 -6.22
CA GLU A 95 -29.02 -12.93 -6.15
C GLU A 95 -30.33 -12.75 -6.93
N VAL A 96 -30.23 -12.85 -8.26
CA VAL A 96 -31.39 -12.88 -9.18
C VAL A 96 -32.31 -14.09 -8.91
N PHE A 97 -31.90 -14.99 -8.00
CA PHE A 97 -32.66 -16.16 -7.55
C PHE A 97 -34.08 -15.82 -7.10
N HIS A 98 -34.28 -14.68 -6.42
CA HIS A 98 -35.60 -14.26 -5.94
C HIS A 98 -36.63 -14.08 -7.07
N TRP A 99 -36.19 -13.64 -8.26
CA TRP A 99 -37.07 -13.43 -9.41
C TRP A 99 -37.56 -14.74 -10.02
N PHE A 100 -36.77 -15.81 -9.93
CA PHE A 100 -37.13 -17.14 -10.44
C PHE A 100 -37.85 -18.00 -9.39
N LEU A 101 -37.65 -17.70 -8.09
CA LEU A 101 -38.27 -18.46 -7.01
C LEU A 101 -39.80 -18.29 -6.96
N LEU A 102 -40.31 -17.08 -7.15
CA LEU A 102 -41.76 -16.81 -7.16
C LEU A 102 -42.52 -17.54 -8.29
N PRO A 103 -42.14 -17.42 -9.58
CA PRO A 103 -42.84 -18.14 -10.64
C PRO A 103 -42.65 -19.66 -10.53
N GLY A 104 -41.50 -20.14 -10.04
CA GLY A 104 -41.26 -21.57 -9.80
C GLY A 104 -42.18 -22.13 -8.71
N LEU A 105 -42.32 -21.43 -7.58
CA LEU A 105 -43.24 -21.80 -6.51
C LEU A 105 -44.70 -21.81 -6.98
N LEU A 106 -45.09 -20.82 -7.79
CA LEU A 106 -46.44 -20.69 -8.32
C LEU A 106 -46.76 -21.82 -9.30
N LEU A 107 -45.83 -22.19 -10.19
CA LEU A 107 -45.94 -23.35 -11.07
C LEU A 107 -46.11 -24.65 -10.28
N LEU A 108 -45.33 -24.84 -9.23
CA LEU A 108 -45.40 -26.04 -8.38
C LEU A 108 -46.75 -26.12 -7.64
N LEU A 109 -47.24 -25.01 -7.09
CA LEU A 109 -48.58 -24.96 -6.49
C LEU A 109 -49.67 -25.24 -7.51
N LEU A 110 -49.52 -24.71 -8.73
CA LEU A 110 -50.47 -24.94 -9.81
C LEU A 110 -50.48 -26.42 -10.25
N GLU A 111 -49.32 -27.06 -10.35
CA GLU A 111 -49.21 -28.51 -10.59
C GLU A 111 -49.89 -29.34 -9.49
N VAL A 112 -49.67 -29.01 -8.22
CA VAL A 112 -50.31 -29.71 -7.09
C VAL A 112 -51.82 -29.53 -7.13
N LEU A 113 -52.30 -28.32 -7.43
CA LEU A 113 -53.73 -28.07 -7.58
C LEU A 113 -54.30 -28.82 -8.80
N LEU A 114 -53.65 -28.80 -9.95
CA LEU A 114 -54.11 -29.51 -11.15
C LEU A 114 -54.07 -31.03 -10.97
N SER A 115 -53.05 -31.57 -10.31
CA SER A 115 -52.96 -33.01 -10.01
C SER A 115 -54.03 -33.47 -9.03
N GLN A 116 -54.37 -32.64 -8.04
CA GLN A 116 -55.43 -32.93 -7.08
C GLN A 116 -56.84 -32.71 -7.65
N THR A 117 -57.03 -31.74 -8.55
CA THR A 117 -58.36 -31.32 -9.03
C THR A 117 -58.72 -31.93 -10.39
N TRP A 118 -57.75 -32.08 -11.29
CA TRP A 118 -57.97 -32.47 -12.68
C TRP A 118 -57.38 -33.85 -13.03
N LEU A 119 -56.21 -34.19 -12.46
CA LEU A 119 -55.51 -35.46 -12.76
C LEU A 119 -55.75 -36.57 -11.72
N ARG A 120 -56.83 -36.49 -10.94
CA ARG A 120 -57.29 -37.61 -10.10
C ARG A 120 -58.29 -38.54 -10.77
N ARG A 121 -58.60 -38.31 -12.05
CA ARG A 121 -59.46 -39.20 -12.85
C ARG A 121 -59.00 -39.29 -14.30
N PHE A 122 -57.81 -39.85 -14.52
CA PHE A 122 -57.66 -40.81 -15.61
C PHE A 122 -56.79 -41.96 -15.10
N PRO A 123 -57.34 -43.19 -14.94
CA PRO A 123 -56.51 -44.39 -15.01
C PRO A 123 -55.80 -44.48 -16.37
#